data_AF-A0A068F5Q8-F1
#
_entry.id   AF-A0A068F5Q8-F1
#
_cell.length_a   1.000
_cell.length_b   1.000
_cell.length_c   1.000
_cell.angle_alpha   90.00
_cell.angle_beta   90.00
_cell.angle_gamma   90.00
#
_symmetry.space_group_name_H-M   'P 1'
#
loop_
_entity.id
_entity.type
_entity.pdbx_description
1 polymer ?
#
loop_
_entity_poly.entity_id
_entity_poly.type
_entity_poly.pdbx_seq_one_letter_code
_entity_poly.pdbx_strand_id
1 'polypeptide(L)'
;VVAEKGWFDIDLHRWNKQKIVDDLGENLYNYCRYEFSRSFKNGCTYAFKGLKCLKDAELNVIVTYSHLLECINEKATSMSQLLEYYHFPKGERIPCLFNCFATRAQLYDDNYEWIAKNWLKAFGPPRDVNMANVAICRVPDERRKTMNVCAWMYEEYNCWERFNYNTNGSVAYRKALRKSNGHKMF
;
A
#
# COMPACT_ATOMS: atom_id res chain seq x y z
N VAL A 1 27.64 -3.66 3.25
CA VAL A 1 26.41 -4.45 3.01
C VAL A 1 25.58 -3.99 1.81
N VAL A 2 24.76 -2.92 1.86
CA VAL A 2 23.85 -2.60 0.72
C VAL A 2 24.58 -2.12 -0.54
N ALA A 3 25.75 -1.47 -0.37
CA ALA A 3 26.61 -1.10 -1.48
C ALA A 3 27.31 -2.31 -2.11
N GLU A 4 27.85 -3.22 -1.30
CA GLU A 4 28.43 -4.49 -1.77
C GLU A 4 27.43 -5.33 -2.57
N LYS A 5 26.15 -5.29 -2.20
CA LYS A 5 25.07 -5.97 -2.92
C LYS A 5 24.62 -5.24 -4.20
N GLY A 6 25.13 -4.03 -4.45
CA GLY A 6 24.71 -3.19 -5.57
C GLY A 6 23.29 -2.61 -5.43
N TRP A 7 22.69 -2.70 -4.24
CA TRP A 7 21.35 -2.16 -3.96
C TRP A 7 21.38 -0.65 -3.75
N PHE A 8 22.50 -0.12 -3.26
CA PHE A 8 22.68 1.31 -3.03
C PHE A 8 24.00 1.77 -3.62
N ASP A 9 23.95 2.82 -4.42
CA ASP A 9 25.10 3.50 -5.03
C ASP A 9 25.51 4.65 -4.09
N ILE A 10 26.69 4.51 -3.49
CA ILE A 10 27.21 5.46 -2.49
C ILE A 10 27.55 6.80 -3.15
N ASP A 11 28.13 6.80 -4.34
CA ASP A 11 28.60 8.03 -4.98
C ASP A 11 27.42 8.88 -5.47
N LEU A 12 26.37 8.22 -5.95
CA LEU A 12 25.17 8.88 -6.46
C LEU A 12 24.03 8.97 -5.43
N HIS A 13 24.27 8.51 -4.19
CA HIS A 13 23.29 8.46 -3.11
C HIS A 13 21.92 7.94 -3.56
N ARG A 14 21.87 6.80 -4.27
CA ARG A 14 20.64 6.29 -4.89
C ARG A 14 20.45 4.80 -4.69
N TRP A 15 19.19 4.38 -4.55
CA TRP A 15 18.82 2.97 -4.56
C TRP A 15 18.66 2.46 -5.98
N ASN A 16 19.19 1.27 -6.25
CA ASN A 16 19.04 0.58 -7.53
C ASN A 16 17.78 -0.30 -7.51
N LYS A 17 16.68 0.24 -8.05
CA LYS A 17 15.41 -0.49 -8.14
C LYS A 17 15.57 -1.86 -8.79
N GLN A 18 16.20 -1.93 -9.96
CA GLN A 18 16.28 -3.17 -10.73
C GLN A 18 17.00 -4.25 -9.94
N LYS A 19 18.16 -3.92 -9.34
CA LYS A 19 18.94 -4.88 -8.56
C LYS A 19 18.21 -5.38 -7.31
N ILE A 20 17.47 -4.50 -6.62
CA ILE A 20 16.65 -4.90 -5.47
C ILE A 20 15.51 -5.82 -5.90
N VAL A 21 14.83 -5.50 -7.00
CA VAL A 21 13.74 -6.34 -7.53
C VAL A 21 14.26 -7.71 -7.97
N ASP A 22 15.42 -7.76 -8.64
CA ASP A 22 16.02 -9.01 -9.10
C ASP A 22 16.46 -9.90 -7.91
N ASP A 23 17.02 -9.31 -6.85
CA ASP A 23 17.55 -10.07 -5.72
C ASP A 23 16.49 -10.41 -4.66
N LEU A 24 15.51 -9.53 -4.43
CA LEU A 24 14.56 -9.61 -3.31
C LEU A 24 13.09 -9.68 -3.74
N GLY A 25 12.79 -9.39 -5.00
CA GLY A 25 11.43 -9.36 -5.54
C GLY A 25 10.75 -7.99 -5.46
N GLU A 26 9.74 -7.83 -6.32
CA GLU A 26 9.01 -6.56 -6.49
C GLU A 26 8.22 -6.15 -5.24
N ASN A 27 7.70 -7.10 -4.46
CA ASN A 27 6.91 -6.80 -3.26
C ASN A 27 7.74 -6.10 -2.18
N LEU A 28 8.98 -6.54 -1.95
CA LEU A 28 9.88 -5.93 -0.97
C LEU A 28 10.30 -4.53 -1.42
N TYR A 29 10.58 -4.35 -2.72
CA TYR A 29 10.85 -3.03 -3.27
C TYR A 29 9.65 -2.09 -3.10
N ASN A 30 8.44 -2.54 -3.49
CA ASN A 30 7.23 -1.74 -3.45
C ASN A 30 6.84 -1.33 -2.02
N TYR A 31 7.05 -2.21 -1.04
CA TYR A 31 6.88 -1.89 0.37
C TYR A 31 7.75 -0.70 0.81
N CYS A 32 9.01 -0.64 0.36
CA CYS A 32 9.98 0.39 0.75
C CYS A 32 10.11 1.57 -0.22
N ARG A 33 9.34 1.59 -1.31
CA ARG A 33 9.53 2.51 -2.44
C ARG A 33 9.66 3.98 -2.05
N TYR A 34 8.89 4.43 -1.05
CA TYR A 34 8.92 5.83 -0.65
C TYR A 34 10.19 6.13 0.12
N GLU A 35 10.60 5.22 1.01
CA GLU A 35 11.88 5.34 1.72
C GLU A 35 13.04 5.45 0.72
N PHE A 36 13.02 4.68 -0.36
CA PHE A 36 14.01 4.72 -1.45
C PHE A 36 13.91 5.94 -2.39
N SER A 37 12.94 6.81 -2.18
CA SER A 37 12.75 8.03 -2.98
C SER A 37 12.91 9.30 -2.16
N ARG A 38 13.11 9.17 -0.85
CA ARG A 38 13.25 10.33 0.05
C ARG A 38 14.56 11.05 -0.19
N SER A 39 14.51 12.38 -0.02
CA SER A 39 15.71 13.20 0.04
C SER A 39 16.42 12.99 1.37
N PHE A 40 17.70 12.64 1.32
CA PHE A 40 18.57 12.56 2.49
C PHE A 40 19.80 13.42 2.29
N LYS A 41 20.22 14.14 3.33
CA LYS A 41 21.47 14.91 3.32
C LYS A 41 22.72 14.04 3.42
N ASN A 42 22.59 12.86 4.04
CA ASN A 42 23.69 11.95 4.32
C ASN A 42 23.44 10.57 3.69
N GLY A 43 24.34 10.13 2.81
CA GLY A 43 24.25 8.85 2.10
C GLY A 43 24.23 7.63 3.03
N CYS A 44 24.99 7.64 4.12
CA CYS A 44 25.00 6.54 5.09
C CYS A 44 23.66 6.44 5.84
N THR A 45 23.10 7.56 6.28
CA THR A 45 21.76 7.59 6.89
C THR A 45 20.70 7.10 5.90
N TYR A 46 20.81 7.50 4.63
CA TYR A 46 19.90 7.04 3.58
C TYR A 46 19.98 5.51 3.39
N ALA A 47 21.19 4.99 3.18
CA ALA A 47 21.46 3.57 3.03
C ALA A 47 20.95 2.77 4.25
N PHE A 48 21.21 3.26 5.47
CA PHE A 48 20.76 2.61 6.70
C PHE A 48 19.23 2.58 6.82
N LYS A 49 18.55 3.69 6.53
CA LYS A 49 17.09 3.79 6.60
C LYS A 49 16.40 2.86 5.62
N GLY A 50 16.86 2.79 4.37
CA GLY A 50 16.31 1.85 3.40
C GLY A 50 16.64 0.39 3.73
N LEU A 51 17.84 0.09 4.26
CA LEU A 51 18.16 -1.27 4.74
C LEU A 51 17.24 -1.68 5.89
N LYS A 52 16.99 -0.78 6.84
CA LYS A 52 16.04 -1.02 7.92
C LYS A 52 14.66 -1.34 7.37
N CYS A 53 14.18 -0.55 6.40
CA CYS A 53 12.90 -0.82 5.75
C CYS A 53 12.86 -2.20 5.10
N LEU A 54 13.90 -2.61 4.37
CA LEU A 54 13.96 -3.93 3.73
C LEU A 54 13.85 -5.06 4.76
N LYS A 55 14.54 -4.94 5.90
CA LYS A 55 14.43 -5.91 7.00
C LYS A 55 13.02 -5.99 7.58
N ASP A 56 12.36 -4.84 7.74
CA ASP A 56 10.97 -4.81 8.20
C ASP A 56 10.03 -5.44 7.15
N ALA A 57 10.29 -5.21 5.86
CA ALA A 57 9.51 -5.73 4.74
C ALA A 57 9.56 -7.26 4.62
N GLU A 58 10.71 -7.89 4.88
CA GLU A 58 10.89 -9.35 4.83
C GLU A 58 9.85 -10.10 5.68
N LEU A 59 9.51 -9.57 6.86
CA LEU A 59 8.49 -10.14 7.73
C LEU A 59 7.09 -9.64 7.35
N ASN A 60 6.94 -8.33 7.19
CA ASN A 60 5.63 -7.71 7.10
C ASN A 60 4.90 -8.05 5.79
N VAL A 61 5.62 -8.16 4.66
CA VAL A 61 5.02 -8.54 3.37
C VAL A 61 4.41 -9.93 3.44
N ILE A 62 5.12 -10.90 4.05
CA ILE A 62 4.65 -12.28 4.17
C ILE A 62 3.40 -12.35 5.05
N VAL A 63 3.44 -11.72 6.22
CA VAL A 63 2.31 -11.70 7.17
C VAL A 63 1.08 -11.03 6.54
N THR A 64 1.26 -9.88 5.92
CA THR A 64 0.18 -9.14 5.25
C THR A 64 -0.44 -9.95 4.12
N TYR A 65 0.39 -10.60 3.31
CA TYR A 65 -0.08 -11.46 2.23
C TYR A 65 -0.86 -12.68 2.75
N SER A 66 -0.42 -13.29 3.86
CA SER A 66 -1.15 -14.39 4.51
C SER A 66 -2.57 -13.97 4.93
N HIS A 67 -2.70 -12.82 5.61
CA HIS A 67 -4.00 -12.31 6.03
C HIS A 67 -4.93 -12.03 4.85
N LEU A 68 -4.40 -11.46 3.76
CA LEU A 68 -5.17 -11.22 2.55
C LEU A 68 -5.63 -12.55 1.91
N LEU A 69 -4.73 -13.53 1.78
CA LEU A 69 -5.06 -14.83 1.20
C LEU A 69 -6.14 -15.57 2.00
N GLU A 70 -6.07 -15.55 3.32
CA GLU A 70 -7.10 -16.14 4.17
C GLU A 70 -8.47 -15.51 3.90
N CYS A 71 -8.53 -14.19 3.74
CA CYS A 71 -9.76 -13.49 3.42
C CYS A 71 -10.27 -13.76 2.00
N ILE A 72 -9.38 -13.86 1.02
CA ILE A 72 -9.73 -14.24 -0.36
C ILE A 72 -10.38 -15.63 -0.36
N ASN A 73 -9.81 -16.57 0.40
CA ASN A 73 -10.34 -17.92 0.54
C ASN A 73 -11.68 -17.93 1.29
N GLU A 74 -11.80 -17.23 2.42
CA GLU A 74 -13.04 -17.12 3.19
C GLU A 74 -14.19 -16.54 2.36
N LYS A 75 -13.89 -15.55 1.50
CA LYS A 75 -14.87 -14.93 0.61
C LYS A 75 -15.06 -15.67 -0.72
N ALA A 76 -14.45 -16.86 -0.89
CA ALA A 76 -14.50 -17.66 -2.12
C ALA A 76 -14.24 -16.81 -3.40
N THR A 77 -13.25 -15.92 -3.31
CA THR A 77 -13.00 -14.90 -4.32
C THR A 77 -12.17 -15.45 -5.48
N SER A 78 -12.59 -15.17 -6.71
CA SER A 78 -11.84 -15.48 -7.92
C SER A 78 -10.77 -14.43 -8.24
N MET A 79 -9.74 -14.84 -8.99
CA MET A 79 -8.71 -13.90 -9.49
C MET A 79 -9.31 -12.77 -10.34
N SER A 80 -10.35 -13.05 -11.14
CA SER A 80 -11.05 -12.02 -11.93
C SER A 80 -11.70 -10.93 -11.07
N GLN A 81 -12.27 -11.29 -9.92
CA GLN A 81 -12.84 -10.31 -8.98
C GLN A 81 -11.76 -9.49 -8.29
N LEU A 82 -10.60 -10.08 -7.98
CA LEU A 82 -9.47 -9.35 -7.42
C LEU A 82 -8.93 -8.29 -8.37
N LEU A 83 -8.92 -8.56 -9.67
CA LEU A 83 -8.48 -7.58 -10.67
C LEU A 83 -9.35 -6.30 -10.69
N GLU A 84 -10.59 -6.35 -10.20
CA GLU A 84 -11.44 -5.16 -10.07
C GLU A 84 -10.90 -4.14 -9.06
N TYR A 85 -10.05 -4.56 -8.11
CA TYR A 85 -9.40 -3.69 -7.13
C TYR A 85 -8.21 -2.92 -7.70
N TYR A 86 -7.69 -3.32 -8.87
CA TYR A 86 -6.52 -2.69 -9.52
C TYR A 86 -6.69 -1.17 -9.75
N HIS A 87 -7.94 -0.70 -9.81
CA HIS A 87 -8.29 0.71 -10.04
C HIS A 87 -8.88 1.44 -8.83
N PHE A 88 -8.79 0.87 -7.62
CA PHE A 88 -9.31 1.47 -6.38
C PHE A 88 -10.76 1.99 -6.55
N PRO A 89 -11.71 1.11 -6.90
CA PRO A 89 -13.10 1.49 -7.15
C PRO A 89 -13.70 2.24 -5.94
N LYS A 90 -14.66 3.14 -6.16
CA LYS A 90 -15.24 3.98 -5.09
C LYS A 90 -15.96 3.16 -4.01
N GLY A 91 -16.34 1.92 -4.29
CA GLY A 91 -16.97 0.99 -3.36
C GLY A 91 -16.36 -0.39 -3.47
N GLU A 92 -16.50 -1.15 -2.40
CA GLU A 92 -15.91 -2.47 -2.29
C GLU A 92 -16.60 -3.44 -3.26
N ARG A 93 -15.80 -4.18 -4.05
CA ARG A 93 -16.33 -5.09 -5.09
C ARG A 93 -16.66 -6.47 -4.54
N ILE A 94 -15.84 -6.92 -3.61
CA ILE A 94 -16.02 -8.19 -2.89
C ILE A 94 -16.53 -7.84 -1.49
N PRO A 95 -17.76 -8.22 -1.13
CA PRO A 95 -18.35 -7.82 0.14
C PRO A 95 -17.44 -8.11 1.34
N CYS A 96 -17.05 -7.06 2.05
CA CYS A 96 -16.29 -7.10 3.29
C CYS A 96 -14.91 -7.78 3.22
N LEU A 97 -14.28 -7.82 2.03
CA LEU A 97 -12.91 -8.34 1.88
C LEU A 97 -11.89 -7.50 2.66
N PHE A 98 -11.93 -6.17 2.52
CA PHE A 98 -11.04 -5.27 3.24
C PHE A 98 -11.33 -5.30 4.73
N ASN A 99 -12.60 -5.34 5.14
CA ASN A 99 -12.94 -5.51 6.56
C ASN A 99 -12.32 -6.80 7.13
N CYS A 100 -12.45 -7.92 6.42
CA CYS A 100 -11.84 -9.19 6.79
C CYS A 100 -10.32 -9.07 6.98
N PHE A 101 -9.64 -8.44 6.02
CA PHE A 101 -8.20 -8.21 6.06
C PHE A 101 -7.82 -7.29 7.23
N ALA A 102 -8.56 -6.20 7.41
CA ALA A 102 -8.32 -5.20 8.44
C ALA A 102 -8.46 -5.78 9.85
N THR A 103 -9.44 -6.67 10.07
CA THR A 103 -9.58 -7.41 11.33
C THR A 103 -8.37 -8.30 11.61
N ARG A 104 -7.91 -9.07 10.62
CA ARG A 104 -6.76 -9.97 10.79
C ARG A 104 -5.45 -9.24 11.01
N ALA A 105 -5.23 -8.18 10.24
CA ALA A 105 -4.06 -7.31 10.38
C ALA A 105 -4.16 -6.35 11.58
N GLN A 106 -5.27 -6.39 12.33
CA GLN A 106 -5.55 -5.53 13.48
C GLN A 106 -5.30 -4.05 13.15
N LEU A 107 -5.84 -3.59 12.01
CA LEU A 107 -5.66 -2.22 11.56
C LEU A 107 -6.41 -1.22 12.46
N TYR A 108 -7.39 -1.70 13.20
CA TYR A 108 -8.24 -0.94 14.09
C TYR A 108 -8.24 -1.54 15.50
N ASP A 109 -8.43 -0.70 16.52
CA ASP A 109 -8.71 -1.15 17.88
C ASP A 109 -10.20 -1.45 18.08
N ASP A 110 -10.58 -1.83 19.30
CA ASP A 110 -11.97 -2.17 19.65
C ASP A 110 -12.95 -0.99 19.51
N ASN A 111 -12.43 0.25 19.44
CA ASN A 111 -13.21 1.47 19.22
C ASN A 111 -13.22 1.91 17.76
N TYR A 112 -12.67 1.11 16.84
CA TYR A 112 -12.48 1.44 15.43
C TYR A 112 -11.52 2.62 15.19
N GLU A 113 -10.60 2.86 16.13
CA GLU A 113 -9.49 3.79 15.93
C GLU A 113 -8.34 3.14 15.18
N TRP A 114 -7.66 3.92 14.34
CA TRP A 114 -6.51 3.42 13.59
C TRP A 114 -5.37 3.03 14.52
N ILE A 115 -4.93 1.77 14.42
CA ILE A 115 -3.66 1.35 14.99
C ILE A 115 -2.57 1.69 13.96
N ALA A 116 -2.08 2.94 13.98
CA ALA A 116 -1.17 3.47 12.97
C ALA A 116 0.06 2.57 12.70
N LYS A 117 0.63 1.96 13.75
CA LYS A 117 1.74 1.00 13.62
C LYS A 117 1.38 -0.21 12.73
N ASN A 118 0.14 -0.69 12.79
CA ASN A 118 -0.31 -1.86 12.03
C ASN A 118 -0.64 -1.48 10.58
N TRP A 119 -1.16 -0.28 10.34
CA TRP A 119 -1.25 0.29 8.99
C TRP A 119 0.12 0.40 8.31
N LEU A 120 1.13 0.91 9.02
CA LEU A 120 2.50 1.02 8.50
C LEU A 120 3.14 -0.35 8.26
N LYS A 121 2.84 -1.35 9.10
CA LYS A 121 3.26 -2.73 8.87
C LYS A 121 2.57 -3.34 7.65
N ALA A 122 1.29 -3.08 7.43
CA ALA A 122 0.56 -3.66 6.32
C ALA A 122 0.97 -3.03 4.97
N PHE A 123 1.18 -1.71 4.93
CA PHE A 123 1.32 -0.98 3.67
C PHE A 123 2.67 -0.30 3.45
N GLY A 124 3.58 -0.36 4.43
CA GLY A 124 4.90 0.24 4.37
C GLY A 124 4.94 1.72 4.75
N PRO A 125 6.14 2.33 4.72
CA PRO A 125 6.32 3.74 5.05
C PRO A 125 5.54 4.64 4.08
N PRO A 126 4.84 5.68 4.56
CA PRO A 126 4.02 6.53 3.71
C PRO A 126 4.91 7.46 2.88
N ARG A 127 4.35 8.05 1.82
CA ARG A 127 5.08 9.01 0.99
C ARG A 127 5.59 10.21 1.79
N ASP A 128 4.77 10.77 2.68
CA ASP A 128 5.11 11.93 3.51
C ASP A 128 5.38 11.52 4.97
N VAL A 129 6.57 11.84 5.49
CA VAL A 129 6.98 11.58 6.88
C VAL A 129 6.39 12.57 7.88
N ASN A 130 5.96 13.75 7.42
CA ASN A 130 5.31 14.75 8.26
C ASN A 130 3.84 14.40 8.55
N MET A 131 3.38 13.22 8.09
CA MET A 131 2.14 12.61 8.55
C MET A 131 2.29 12.17 10.01
N ALA A 132 2.36 13.14 10.92
CA ALA A 132 2.18 12.92 12.35
C ALA A 132 0.81 12.29 12.64
N ASN A 133 -0.12 12.33 11.68
CA ASN A 133 -1.41 11.68 11.77
C ASN A 133 -1.71 10.81 10.52
N VAL A 134 -1.27 9.55 10.59
CA VAL A 134 -1.59 8.46 9.64
C VAL A 134 -3.11 8.35 9.41
N ALA A 135 -3.92 8.83 10.36
CA ALA A 135 -5.38 8.84 10.33
C ALA A 135 -6.01 10.02 9.54
N ILE A 136 -5.27 10.74 8.67
CA ILE A 136 -5.89 11.76 7.79
C ILE A 136 -7.01 11.19 6.91
N CYS A 137 -6.91 9.90 6.60
CA CYS A 137 -7.90 9.18 5.81
C CYS A 137 -9.06 8.63 6.63
N ARG A 138 -9.08 8.82 7.95
CA ARG A 138 -10.15 8.38 8.85
C ARG A 138 -11.45 9.08 8.48
N VAL A 139 -12.50 8.30 8.23
CA VAL A 139 -13.85 8.81 8.02
C VAL A 139 -14.35 9.41 9.35
N PRO A 140 -14.98 10.60 9.35
CA PRO A 140 -15.52 11.20 10.56
C PRO A 140 -16.55 10.29 11.26
N ASP A 141 -16.57 10.30 12.59
CA ASP A 141 -17.42 9.40 13.39
C ASP A 141 -18.91 9.54 13.09
N GLU A 142 -19.38 10.77 12.88
CA GLU A 142 -20.78 11.02 12.51
C GLU A 142 -21.15 10.37 11.17
N ARG A 143 -20.21 10.28 10.22
CA ARG A 143 -20.43 9.55 8.97
C ARG A 143 -20.41 8.04 9.21
N ARG A 144 -19.44 7.53 9.99
CA ARG A 144 -19.32 6.09 10.30
C ARG A 144 -20.60 5.51 10.90
N LYS A 145 -21.28 6.25 11.78
CA LYS A 145 -22.57 5.84 12.39
C LYS A 145 -23.68 5.50 11.38
N THR A 146 -23.61 6.06 10.18
CA THR A 146 -24.62 5.86 9.11
C THR A 146 -24.16 4.92 8.00
N MET A 147 -22.92 4.43 8.07
CA MET A 147 -22.30 3.63 7.03
C MET A 147 -22.15 2.18 7.47
N ASN A 148 -22.26 1.26 6.51
CA ASN A 148 -21.84 -0.12 6.74
C ASN A 148 -20.34 -0.18 7.07
N VAL A 149 -19.95 -1.05 8.02
CA VAL A 149 -18.56 -1.17 8.49
C VAL A 149 -17.56 -1.41 7.37
N CYS A 150 -17.92 -2.29 6.45
CA CYS A 150 -17.07 -2.65 5.31
C CYS A 150 -16.93 -1.47 4.34
N ALA A 151 -18.00 -0.71 4.14
CA ALA A 151 -17.99 0.44 3.25
C ALA A 151 -17.07 1.57 3.76
N TRP A 152 -17.16 1.95 5.03
CA TRP A 152 -16.30 3.03 5.55
C TRP A 152 -14.85 2.58 5.68
N MET A 153 -14.57 1.35 6.11
CA MET A 153 -13.18 0.85 6.17
C MET A 153 -12.54 0.81 4.77
N TYR A 154 -13.32 0.43 3.75
CA TYR A 154 -12.84 0.46 2.37
C TYR A 154 -12.65 1.89 1.83
N GLU A 155 -13.47 2.86 2.22
CA GLU A 155 -13.27 4.29 1.90
C GLU A 155 -11.94 4.80 2.47
N GLU A 156 -11.64 4.44 3.72
CA GLU A 156 -10.40 4.77 4.41
C GLU A 156 -9.16 4.15 3.73
N TYR A 157 -9.24 2.87 3.38
CA TYR A 157 -8.22 2.17 2.60
C TYR A 157 -7.95 2.85 1.25
N ASN A 158 -9.00 3.14 0.49
CA ASN A 158 -8.86 3.79 -0.80
C ASN A 158 -8.24 5.19 -0.68
N CYS A 159 -8.58 5.94 0.37
CA CYS A 159 -7.92 7.21 0.66
C CYS A 159 -6.43 6.98 0.89
N TRP A 160 -6.07 6.00 1.74
CA TRP A 160 -4.67 5.66 2.05
C TRP A 160 -3.86 5.30 0.80
N GLU A 161 -4.41 4.41 -0.03
CA GLU A 161 -3.80 4.00 -1.29
C GLU A 161 -3.60 5.18 -2.22
N ARG A 162 -4.62 6.02 -2.44
CA ARG A 162 -4.53 7.18 -3.33
C ARG A 162 -3.54 8.22 -2.81
N PHE A 163 -3.52 8.44 -1.51
CA PHE A 163 -2.63 9.41 -0.87
C PHE A 163 -1.17 9.00 -1.03
N ASN A 164 -0.87 7.71 -0.82
CA ASN A 164 0.48 7.20 -1.00
C ASN A 164 0.82 7.05 -2.48
N TYR A 165 0.02 6.31 -3.26
CA TYR A 165 0.32 5.97 -4.65
C TYR A 165 0.32 7.15 -5.60
N ASN A 166 -0.34 8.28 -5.25
CA ASN A 166 -0.57 9.44 -6.11
C ASN A 166 -0.61 9.03 -7.58
N THR A 167 -1.77 8.52 -8.01
CA THR A 167 -2.09 8.20 -9.41
C THR A 167 -2.02 9.46 -10.30
N ASN A 168 -0.85 10.06 -10.43
CA ASN A 168 -0.46 10.85 -11.58
C ASN A 168 -0.23 9.87 -12.74
N GLY A 169 -1.32 9.26 -13.19
CA GLY A 169 -1.41 8.44 -14.40
C GLY A 169 -0.32 7.40 -14.54
N SER A 170 -0.46 6.24 -13.88
CA SER A 170 0.11 5.04 -14.47
C SER A 170 -0.36 5.00 -15.92
N VAL A 171 0.55 4.82 -16.87
CA VAL A 171 0.22 4.76 -18.30
C VAL A 171 -0.90 3.73 -18.53
N ALA A 172 -0.97 2.70 -17.68
CA ALA A 172 -2.07 1.75 -17.58
C ALA A 172 -3.43 2.40 -17.26
N TYR A 173 -3.53 3.30 -16.27
CA TYR A 173 -4.79 3.98 -15.89
C TYR A 173 -5.33 4.90 -16.99
N ARG A 174 -4.48 5.73 -17.63
CA ARG A 174 -4.92 6.57 -18.77
C ARG A 174 -5.29 5.74 -20.00
N LYS A 175 -4.59 4.63 -20.25
CA LYS A 175 -4.84 3.71 -21.37
C LYS A 175 -6.12 2.91 -21.15
N ALA A 176 -6.44 2.51 -19.91
CA ALA A 176 -7.69 1.85 -19.54
C ALA A 176 -8.91 2.77 -19.69
N LEU A 177 -8.81 4.03 -19.24
CA LEU A 177 -9.88 5.03 -19.41
C LEU A 177 -10.15 5.40 -20.88
N ARG A 178 -9.11 5.45 -21.72
CA ARG A 178 -9.29 5.63 -23.18
C ARG A 178 -9.98 4.42 -23.83
N LYS A 179 -9.72 3.21 -23.32
CA LYS A 179 -10.38 1.98 -23.78
C LYS A 179 -11.84 1.90 -23.35
N SER A 180 -12.19 2.39 -22.16
CA SER A 180 -13.58 2.41 -21.67
C SER A 180 -14.42 3.54 -22.28
N ASN A 181 -13.82 4.69 -22.58
CA ASN A 181 -14.52 5.84 -23.16
C ASN A 181 -14.62 5.78 -24.70
N GLY A 182 -13.99 4.81 -25.35
CA GLY A 182 -14.09 4.56 -26.79
C GLY A 182 -15.28 3.68 -27.22
N HIS A 183 -16.21 3.37 -26.31
CA HIS A 183 -17.45 2.63 -26.60
C HIS A 183 -18.70 3.48 -26.30
N LYS A 184 -18.72 4.68 -26.87
CA LYS A 184 -19.97 5.33 -27.30
C LYS A 184 -19.75 5.91 -28.69
N MET A 185 -19.94 5.05 -29.69
CA MET A 185 -20.38 5.49 -31.00
C MET A 185 -21.84 5.92 -30.90
N PHE A 186 -22.18 6.90 -31.72
CA PHE A 186 -23.48 7.22 -32.27
C PHE A 186 -24.47 6.06 -32.31
#